data_AF-W2DVA2-F1
#
_entry.id   AF-W2DVA2-F1
#
_cell.length_a   1.000
_cell.length_b   1.000
_cell.length_c   1.000
_cell.angle_alpha   90.00
_cell.angle_beta   90.00
_cell.angle_gamma   90.00
#
_symmetry.space_group_name_H-M   'P 1'
#
loop_
_entity.id
_entity.type
_entity.pdbx_description
1 polymer ?
#
loop_
_entity_poly.entity_id
_entity_poly.type
_entity_poly.pdbx_seq_one_letter_code
_entity_poly.pdbx_strand_id
1 'polypeptide(L)'
;MTFYISPSYDSYYSCPNGHNNNSGATHLDNQTWTCTECGQLINITMTDYSGVMHIVQRHPANTIRIGNYIVWDRGNKLLNIGEVYGSNAPTGKKQATHWNLVVEGYGLGTVPANQYINRI
;
A
#
# COMPACT_ATOMS: atom_id res chain seq x y z
N MET A 1 0.44 -0.57 -15.10
CA MET A 1 0.95 -1.16 -13.85
C MET A 1 1.49 -0.03 -13.01
N THR A 2 1.00 0.16 -11.79
CA THR A 2 1.38 1.31 -10.96
C THR A 2 1.43 0.91 -9.49
N PHE A 3 2.28 1.57 -8.71
CA PHE A 3 2.28 1.43 -7.25
C PHE A 3 1.16 2.23 -6.56
N TYR A 4 0.20 2.78 -7.30
CA TYR A 4 -0.92 3.50 -6.69
C TYR A 4 -1.80 2.53 -5.91
N ILE A 5 -2.37 3.03 -4.82
CA ILE A 5 -3.50 2.35 -4.19
C ILE A 5 -4.61 2.19 -5.23
N SER A 6 -5.19 1.00 -5.29
CA SER A 6 -6.32 0.71 -6.17
C SER A 6 -7.47 0.23 -5.29
N PRO A 7 -8.29 1.16 -4.76
CA PRO A 7 -9.36 0.84 -3.81
C PRO A 7 -10.42 -0.09 -4.39
N SER A 8 -10.48 -0.27 -5.72
CA SER A 8 -11.39 -1.23 -6.36
C SER A 8 -11.11 -2.68 -5.98
N TYR A 9 -9.93 -3.00 -5.45
CA TYR A 9 -9.63 -4.33 -4.92
C TYR A 9 -9.91 -4.45 -3.41
N ASP A 10 -10.20 -3.34 -2.72
CA ASP A 10 -10.44 -3.36 -1.27
C ASP A 10 -11.76 -4.08 -0.98
N SER A 11 -11.67 -5.20 -0.28
CA SER A 11 -12.81 -6.07 0.05
C SER A 11 -13.23 -5.97 1.51
N TYR A 12 -12.30 -5.67 2.41
CA TYR A 12 -12.59 -5.53 3.83
C TYR A 12 -11.53 -4.66 4.53
N TYR A 13 -11.96 -3.90 5.54
CA TYR A 13 -11.11 -3.05 6.37
C TYR A 13 -11.20 -3.50 7.82
N SER A 14 -10.07 -3.60 8.51
CA SER A 14 -10.02 -3.99 9.92
C SER A 14 -8.97 -3.20 10.72
N CYS A 15 -9.37 -2.72 11.88
CA CYS A 15 -8.48 -2.17 12.87
C CYS A 15 -7.79 -3.31 13.64
N PRO A 16 -6.44 -3.33 13.73
CA PRO A 16 -5.71 -4.36 14.46
C PRO A 16 -6.01 -4.38 15.96
N ASN A 17 -6.49 -3.27 16.53
CA ASN A 17 -6.83 -3.16 17.95
C ASN A 17 -8.29 -3.50 18.27
N GLY A 18 -9.06 -4.03 17.32
CA GLY A 18 -10.41 -4.52 17.59
C GLY A 18 -11.52 -3.47 17.49
N HIS A 19 -11.23 -2.26 17.02
CA HIS A 19 -12.25 -1.24 16.71
C HIS A 19 -12.98 -1.57 15.39
N ASN A 20 -13.68 -2.70 15.40
CA ASN A 20 -14.36 -3.32 14.27
C ASN A 20 -15.81 -3.66 14.65
N ASN A 21 -16.69 -3.67 13.66
CA ASN A 21 -18.02 -4.25 13.73
C ASN A 21 -18.19 -5.33 12.64
N ASN A 22 -19.41 -5.84 12.49
CA ASN A 22 -19.73 -6.87 11.49
C ASN A 22 -19.44 -6.44 10.04
N SER A 23 -19.33 -5.14 9.78
CA SER A 23 -19.06 -4.56 8.46
C SER A 23 -17.58 -4.13 8.27
N GLY A 24 -16.74 -4.22 9.31
CA GLY A 24 -15.33 -3.81 9.26
C GLY A 24 -14.95 -2.76 10.29
N ALA A 25 -13.82 -2.08 10.06
CA ALA A 25 -13.32 -1.00 10.90
C ALA A 25 -14.37 0.12 11.06
N THR A 26 -14.68 0.51 12.30
CA THR A 26 -15.73 1.51 12.60
C THR A 26 -15.20 2.95 12.57
N HIS A 27 -13.89 3.12 12.72
CA HIS A 27 -13.23 4.41 12.94
C HIS A 27 -12.12 4.64 11.92
N LEU A 28 -12.39 4.44 10.62
CA LEU A 28 -11.41 4.59 9.55
C LEU A 28 -11.26 6.07 9.11
N ASP A 29 -10.04 6.58 9.12
CA ASP A 29 -9.67 7.80 8.40
C ASP A 29 -9.15 7.44 6.99
N ASN A 30 -9.92 7.81 5.96
CA ASN A 30 -9.59 7.53 4.56
C ASN A 30 -8.43 8.37 4.00
N GLN A 31 -8.00 9.43 4.71
CA GLN A 31 -6.85 10.24 4.28
C GLN A 31 -5.53 9.65 4.75
N THR A 32 -5.52 9.07 5.95
CA THR A 32 -4.31 8.54 6.59
C THR A 32 -4.28 7.01 6.64
N TRP A 33 -5.39 6.35 6.32
CA TRP A 33 -5.60 4.90 6.46
C TRP A 33 -5.33 4.40 7.88
N THR A 34 -5.65 5.23 8.87
CA THR A 34 -5.52 4.91 10.29
C THR A 34 -6.88 4.79 10.97
N CYS A 35 -6.89 4.16 12.13
CA CYS A 35 -8.01 4.20 13.03
C CYS A 35 -8.01 5.54 13.78
N THR A 36 -9.08 6.32 13.71
CA THR A 36 -9.19 7.63 14.39
C THR A 36 -9.22 7.51 15.91
N GLU A 37 -9.49 6.32 16.46
CA GLU A 37 -9.54 6.08 17.90
C GLU A 37 -8.18 5.66 18.49
N CYS A 38 -7.43 4.76 17.84
CA CYS A 38 -6.14 4.27 18.35
C CYS A 38 -4.91 4.73 17.55
N GLY A 39 -5.11 5.43 16.43
CA GLY A 39 -4.04 5.92 15.54
C GLY A 39 -3.29 4.84 14.75
N GLN A 40 -3.66 3.56 14.92
CA GLN A 40 -3.00 2.45 14.21
C GLN A 40 -3.42 2.38 12.75
N LEU A 41 -2.53 1.91 11.88
CA LEU A 41 -2.85 1.65 10.48
C LEU A 41 -3.90 0.54 10.37
N ILE A 42 -4.81 0.72 9.42
CA ILE A 42 -5.88 -0.23 9.12
C ILE A 42 -5.31 -1.33 8.23
N ASN A 43 -5.64 -2.58 8.58
CA ASN A 43 -5.41 -3.73 7.74
C ASN A 43 -6.51 -3.79 6.67
N ILE A 44 -6.10 -3.81 5.41
CA ILE A 44 -6.97 -3.80 4.24
C ILE A 44 -6.83 -5.16 3.56
N THR A 45 -7.92 -5.88 3.46
CA THR A 45 -7.98 -7.11 2.65
C THR A 45 -8.24 -6.70 1.20
N MET A 46 -7.26 -6.89 0.34
CA MET A 46 -7.40 -6.71 -1.10
C MET A 46 -7.68 -8.07 -1.76
N THR A 47 -8.71 -8.14 -2.59
CA THR A 47 -9.08 -9.35 -3.34
C THR A 47 -9.12 -9.04 -4.82
N ASP A 48 -8.40 -9.84 -5.63
CA ASP A 48 -8.40 -9.69 -7.09
C ASP A 48 -9.45 -10.57 -7.79
N TYR A 49 -9.59 -10.44 -9.11
CA TYR A 49 -10.61 -11.17 -9.87
C TYR A 49 -10.38 -12.70 -9.91
N SER A 50 -9.16 -13.16 -9.63
CA SER A 50 -8.84 -14.58 -9.52
C SER A 50 -9.13 -15.14 -8.12
N GLY A 51 -9.52 -14.29 -7.17
CA GLY A 51 -9.76 -14.66 -5.77
C GLY A 51 -8.51 -14.65 -4.92
N VAL A 52 -7.37 -14.16 -5.42
CA VAL A 52 -6.16 -14.00 -4.61
C VAL A 52 -6.37 -12.87 -3.63
N MET A 53 -6.06 -13.15 -2.36
CA MET A 53 -6.22 -12.22 -1.25
C MET A 53 -4.87 -11.80 -0.69
N HIS A 54 -4.71 -10.51 -0.41
CA HIS A 54 -3.58 -9.95 0.32
C HIS A 54 -4.09 -9.05 1.45
N ILE A 55 -3.46 -9.14 2.62
CA ILE A 55 -3.70 -8.21 3.71
C ILE A 55 -2.56 -7.19 3.68
N VAL A 56 -2.90 -5.91 3.56
CA VAL A 56 -1.93 -4.83 3.43
C VAL A 56 -2.25 -3.69 4.39
N GLN A 57 -1.25 -2.87 4.66
CA GLN A 57 -1.38 -1.54 5.23
C GLN A 57 -0.93 -0.51 4.19
N ARG A 58 -1.53 0.68 4.23
CA ARG A 58 -1.17 1.77 3.32
C ARG A 58 -0.12 2.65 3.95
N HIS A 59 1.05 2.72 3.31
CA HIS A 59 2.19 3.49 3.78
C HIS A 59 2.61 4.55 2.77
N PRO A 60 3.01 5.76 3.20
CA PRO A 60 3.64 6.72 2.30
C PRO A 60 4.90 6.12 1.66
N ALA A 61 5.13 6.39 0.38
CA ALA A 61 6.21 5.79 -0.40
C ALA A 61 7.59 5.98 0.25
N ASN A 62 7.85 7.16 0.83
CA ASN A 62 9.10 7.47 1.51
C ASN A 62 9.34 6.69 2.81
N THR A 63 8.37 5.93 3.30
CA THR A 63 8.51 5.04 4.47
C THR A 63 8.78 3.59 4.08
N ILE A 64 8.63 3.22 2.81
CA ILE A 64 8.92 1.88 2.31
C ILE A 64 10.43 1.62 2.39
N ARG A 65 10.82 0.43 2.82
CA ARG A 65 12.23 0.04 2.99
C ARG A 65 12.54 -1.22 2.17
N ILE A 66 13.83 -1.42 1.92
CA ILE A 66 14.35 -2.67 1.32
C ILE A 66 13.93 -3.84 2.21
N GLY A 67 13.51 -4.94 1.59
CA GLY A 67 12.97 -6.13 2.28
C GLY A 67 11.47 -6.06 2.61
N ASN A 68 10.80 -4.93 2.36
CA ASN A 68 9.34 -4.88 2.44
C ASN A 68 8.72 -5.57 1.23
N TYR A 69 7.55 -6.17 1.41
CA TYR A 69 6.71 -6.66 0.32
C TYR A 69 5.62 -5.66 0.00
N ILE A 70 5.45 -5.36 -1.28
CA ILE A 70 4.39 -4.47 -1.74
C ILE A 70 3.45 -5.19 -2.69
N VAL A 71 2.19 -4.75 -2.70
CA VAL A 71 1.14 -5.28 -3.59
C VAL A 71 0.73 -4.19 -4.57
N TRP A 72 0.68 -4.51 -5.86
CA TRP A 72 0.31 -3.57 -6.92
C TRP A 72 -0.65 -4.15 -7.94
N ASP A 73 -1.32 -3.25 -8.67
CA ASP A 73 -2.17 -3.60 -9.81
C ASP A 73 -1.29 -3.94 -11.04
N ARG A 74 -1.26 -5.23 -11.41
CA ARG A 74 -0.52 -5.70 -12.59
C ARG A 74 -1.32 -5.61 -13.89
N GLY A 75 -2.53 -5.05 -13.85
CA GLY A 75 -3.48 -4.98 -14.95
C GLY A 75 -4.39 -6.20 -15.02
N ASN A 76 -5.39 -6.13 -15.90
CA ASN A 76 -6.37 -7.20 -16.12
C ASN A 76 -7.13 -7.64 -14.85
N LYS A 77 -7.36 -6.71 -13.91
CA LYS A 77 -8.04 -6.98 -12.63
C LYS A 77 -7.30 -7.98 -11.72
N LEU A 78 -5.98 -8.06 -11.87
CA LEU A 78 -5.12 -8.95 -11.10
C LEU A 78 -4.16 -8.15 -10.23
N LEU A 79 -3.85 -8.70 -9.07
CA LEU A 79 -2.82 -8.17 -8.17
C LEU A 79 -1.50 -8.93 -8.38
N ASN A 80 -0.41 -8.30 -8.02
CA ASN A 80 0.88 -8.96 -7.86
C ASN A 80 1.59 -8.46 -6.62
N ILE A 81 2.56 -9.25 -6.17
CA ILE A 81 3.37 -9.01 -4.97
C ILE A 81 4.84 -9.19 -5.31
N GLY A 82 5.71 -8.45 -4.64
CA GLY A 82 7.15 -8.54 -4.81
C GLY A 82 7.91 -7.82 -3.70
N GLU A 83 9.12 -8.30 -3.44
CA GLU A 83 10.04 -7.70 -2.47
C GLU A 83 10.68 -6.42 -3.03
N VAL A 84 10.88 -5.43 -2.16
CA VAL A 84 11.59 -4.19 -2.47
C VAL A 84 13.10 -4.41 -2.35
N TYR A 85 13.81 -4.26 -3.46
CA TYR A 85 15.28 -4.32 -3.53
C TYR A 85 15.98 -2.95 -3.50
N GLY A 86 15.24 -1.88 -3.79
CA GLY A 86 15.76 -0.51 -3.77
C GLY A 86 14.70 0.47 -3.27
N SER A 87 15.10 1.40 -2.40
CA SER A 87 14.21 2.43 -1.86
C SER A 87 15.00 3.69 -1.50
N ASN A 88 14.85 4.76 -2.28
CA ASN A 88 15.61 5.99 -2.08
C ASN A 88 14.95 7.21 -2.70
N ALA A 89 15.29 8.40 -2.18
CA ALA A 89 14.99 9.64 -2.88
C ALA A 89 15.79 9.71 -4.20
N PRO A 90 15.21 10.24 -5.30
CA PRO A 90 15.94 10.46 -6.54
C PRO A 90 16.99 11.56 -6.37
N THR A 91 18.07 11.47 -7.14
CA THR A 91 19.14 12.50 -7.21
C THR A 91 18.69 13.69 -8.08
N GLY A 92 19.04 14.93 -7.67
CA GLY A 92 18.79 16.15 -8.46
C GLY A 92 17.53 16.95 -8.07
N LYS A 93 17.02 17.82 -8.95
CA LYS A 93 15.91 18.79 -8.67
C LYS A 93 14.60 18.17 -8.15
N LYS A 94 14.44 16.85 -8.23
CA LYS A 94 13.27 16.10 -7.73
C LYS A 94 13.40 15.63 -6.27
N GLN A 95 14.46 16.04 -5.55
CA GLN A 95 14.68 15.64 -4.17
C GLN A 95 13.49 16.00 -3.25
N ALA A 96 13.24 15.14 -2.26
CA ALA A 96 12.13 15.15 -1.30
C ALA A 96 10.69 14.98 -1.83
N THR A 97 10.39 15.33 -3.09
CA THR A 97 9.01 15.24 -3.62
C THR A 97 8.68 13.90 -4.23
N HIS A 98 9.68 13.13 -4.65
CA HIS A 98 9.53 11.82 -5.28
C HIS A 98 10.37 10.76 -4.56
N TRP A 99 10.04 9.50 -4.82
CA TRP A 99 10.68 8.33 -4.24
C TRP A 99 10.84 7.25 -5.30
N ASN A 100 12.01 6.63 -5.36
CA ASN A 100 12.33 5.53 -6.25
C ASN A 100 12.20 4.22 -5.50
N LEU A 101 11.49 3.27 -6.10
CA LEU A 101 11.34 1.91 -5.62
C LEU A 101 11.74 0.92 -6.71
N VAL A 102 12.57 -0.05 -6.36
CA VAL A 102 12.90 -1.19 -7.21
C VAL A 102 12.27 -2.41 -6.57
N VAL A 103 11.33 -3.05 -7.26
CA VAL A 103 10.50 -4.13 -6.71
C VAL A 103 10.57 -5.34 -7.63
N GLU A 104 10.70 -6.52 -7.03
CA GLU A 104 10.65 -7.79 -7.74
C GLU A 104 9.44 -7.90 -8.67
N GLY A 105 9.63 -8.32 -9.92
CA GLY A 105 8.53 -8.49 -10.87
C GLY A 105 7.91 -7.19 -11.42
N TYR A 106 8.07 -6.04 -10.75
CA TYR A 106 7.67 -4.73 -11.28
C TYR A 106 8.81 -4.00 -11.98
N GLY A 107 10.02 -4.04 -11.41
CA GLY A 107 11.16 -3.23 -11.81
C GLY A 107 11.26 -1.91 -11.04
N LEU A 108 11.81 -0.87 -11.69
CA LEU A 108 11.97 0.47 -11.11
C LEU A 108 10.71 1.32 -11.36
N GLY A 109 10.18 1.94 -10.30
CA GLY A 109 9.16 2.97 -10.41
C GLY A 109 9.49 4.20 -9.57
N THR A 110 9.16 5.38 -10.09
CA THR A 110 9.27 6.66 -9.38
C THR A 110 7.87 7.17 -9.07
N VAL A 111 7.59 7.47 -7.80
CA VAL A 111 6.30 7.96 -7.32
C VAL A 111 6.46 9.20 -6.44
N PRO A 112 5.42 10.03 -6.22
CA PRO A 112 5.45 11.05 -5.18
C PRO A 112 5.75 10.46 -3.80
N ALA A 113 6.58 11.14 -3.02
CA ALA A 113 7.07 10.64 -1.73
C ALA A 113 5.95 10.43 -0.69
N ASN A 114 4.88 11.22 -0.78
CA ASN A 114 3.70 11.17 0.07
C ASN A 114 2.58 10.26 -0.48
N GLN A 115 2.74 9.67 -1.66
CA GLN A 115 1.76 8.74 -2.21
C GLN A 115 1.72 7.48 -1.34
N TYR A 116 0.51 7.00 -1.05
CA TYR A 116 0.34 5.72 -0.36
C TYR A 116 0.61 4.52 -1.29
N ILE A 117 1.23 3.49 -0.72
CA ILE A 117 1.54 2.20 -1.33
C ILE A 117 1.04 1.10 -0.41
N ASN A 118 0.50 0.02 -1.01
CA ASN A 118 0.08 -1.16 -0.26
C ASN A 118 1.31 -1.99 0.13
N ARG A 119 1.54 -2.15 1.43
CA ARG A 119 2.64 -2.93 2.01
C ARG A 119 2.06 -4.06 2.87
N ILE A 120 2.64 -5.25 2.80
CA ILE A 120 2.32 -6.35 3.73
C ILE A 120 3.06 -6.16 5.05
#